data_AF-A0A522BWY2-F1
#
_entry.id   AF-A0A522BWY2-F1
#
_cell.length_a   1.000
_cell.length_b   1.000
_cell.length_c   1.000
_cell.angle_alpha   90.00
_cell.angle_beta   90.00
_cell.angle_gamma   90.00
#
_symmetry.space_group_name_H-M   'P 1'
#
loop_
_entity.id
_entity.type
_entity.pdbx_description
1 polymer ?
#
loop_
_entity_poly.entity_id
_entity_poly.type
_entity_poly.pdbx_seq_one_letter_code
_entity_poly.pdbx_strand_id
1 'polypeptide(L)'
;MSVLAEVGPRLRRARGERTLREVAEQTGISTSTLSRLESGLRKPTLELLLPPLPATPELRSHEGYEWLYVLDGRLRLLLGDQDLELGPGEAAEFDTHVPHALGAASRRSVELLGLFGPQGERMHVTAAPRSRR
;
A
#
# COMPACT_ATOMS: atom_id res chain seq x y z
N MET A 1 -16.73 -11.30 13.26
CA MET A 1 -15.54 -11.93 12.65
C MET A 1 -14.38 -10.96 12.74
N SER A 2 -13.16 -11.43 12.97
CA SER A 2 -11.98 -10.56 13.08
C SER A 2 -11.71 -9.91 11.72
N VAL A 3 -11.45 -8.60 11.70
CA VAL A 3 -11.08 -7.83 10.49
C VAL A 3 -9.93 -8.52 9.74
N LEU A 4 -8.96 -9.09 10.48
CA LEU A 4 -7.83 -9.83 9.91
C LEU A 4 -8.21 -11.12 9.15
N ALA A 5 -9.37 -11.72 9.42
CA ALA A 5 -9.83 -12.91 8.71
C ALA A 5 -10.38 -12.58 7.31
N GLU A 6 -10.81 -11.34 7.09
CA GLU A 6 -11.37 -10.87 5.82
C GLU A 6 -10.29 -10.45 4.80
N VAL A 7 -9.04 -10.28 5.26
CA VAL A 7 -7.91 -9.90 4.41
C VAL A 7 -7.73 -10.87 3.24
N GLY A 8 -7.69 -12.18 3.50
CA GLY A 8 -7.48 -13.17 2.45
C GLY A 8 -8.57 -13.17 1.37
N PRO A 9 -9.86 -13.18 1.75
CA PRO A 9 -10.98 -12.96 0.82
C PRO A 9 -10.95 -11.61 0.08
N ARG A 10 -10.57 -10.51 0.76
CA ARG A 10 -10.47 -9.18 0.14
C ARG A 10 -9.36 -9.12 -0.91
N LEU A 11 -8.18 -9.68 -0.62
CA LEU A 11 -7.08 -9.78 -1.57
C LEU A 11 -7.45 -10.63 -2.78
N ARG A 12 -8.16 -11.75 -2.57
CA ARG A 12 -8.73 -12.54 -3.68
C ARG A 12 -9.69 -11.73 -4.54
N ARG A 13 -10.56 -10.92 -3.93
CA ARG A 13 -11.49 -10.06 -4.65
C ARG A 13 -10.76 -8.95 -5.42
N ALA A 14 -9.76 -8.33 -4.82
CA ALA A 14 -8.93 -7.29 -5.46
C ALA A 14 -8.12 -7.85 -6.64
N ARG A 15 -7.57 -9.07 -6.49
CA ARG A 15 -6.90 -9.78 -7.58
C ARG A 15 -7.83 -10.02 -8.77
N GLY A 16 -9.12 -10.29 -8.52
CA GLY A 16 -10.10 -10.55 -9.57
C GLY A 16 -9.75 -11.81 -10.36
N GLU A 17 -9.84 -11.75 -11.70
CA GLU A 17 -9.52 -12.89 -12.57
C GLU A 17 -8.01 -13.13 -12.78
N ARG A 18 -7.16 -12.18 -12.37
CA ARG A 18 -5.70 -12.32 -12.49
C ARG A 18 -5.20 -13.49 -11.64
N THR A 19 -4.22 -14.21 -12.14
CA THR A 19 -3.44 -15.20 -11.39
C THR A 19 -2.53 -14.52 -10.38
N LEU A 20 -2.12 -15.26 -9.34
CA LEU A 20 -1.09 -14.77 -8.40
C LEU A 20 0.23 -14.44 -9.10
N ARG A 21 0.52 -15.09 -10.24
CA ARG A 21 1.71 -14.81 -11.06
C ARG A 21 1.61 -13.47 -11.78
N GLU A 22 0.47 -13.16 -12.38
CA GLU A 22 0.26 -11.86 -13.04
C GLU A 22 0.30 -10.72 -12.02
N VAL A 23 -0.30 -10.92 -10.83
CA VAL A 23 -0.20 -9.94 -9.74
C VAL A 23 1.25 -9.82 -9.25
N ALA A 24 1.99 -10.93 -9.15
CA ALA A 24 3.40 -10.90 -8.79
C ALA A 24 4.26 -10.14 -9.82
N GLU A 25 3.99 -10.31 -11.10
CA GLU A 25 4.70 -9.62 -12.18
C GLU A 25 4.38 -8.11 -12.19
N GLN A 26 3.13 -7.73 -11.90
CA GLN A 26 2.68 -6.34 -11.85
C GLN A 26 3.16 -5.60 -10.59
N THR A 27 3.15 -6.28 -9.45
CA THR A 27 3.50 -5.67 -8.16
C THR A 27 4.96 -5.85 -7.80
N GLY A 28 5.61 -6.91 -8.29
CA GLY A 28 6.89 -7.42 -7.81
C GLY A 28 6.78 -8.45 -6.68
N ILE A 29 5.58 -8.68 -6.09
CA ILE A 29 5.47 -9.47 -4.86
C ILE A 29 5.59 -10.93 -5.23
N SER A 30 6.49 -11.67 -4.58
CA SER A 30 6.59 -13.10 -4.86
C SER A 30 5.21 -13.79 -4.74
N THR A 31 4.92 -14.68 -5.69
CA THR A 31 3.71 -15.51 -5.70
C THR A 31 3.49 -16.22 -4.36
N SER A 32 4.59 -16.60 -3.70
CA SER A 32 4.58 -17.24 -2.38
C SER A 32 4.06 -16.31 -1.27
N THR A 33 4.43 -15.02 -1.30
CA THR A 33 3.94 -14.03 -0.33
C THR A 33 2.46 -13.73 -0.57
N LEU A 34 2.06 -13.52 -1.82
CA LEU A 34 0.65 -13.29 -2.18
C LEU A 34 -0.23 -14.49 -1.80
N SER A 35 0.21 -15.72 -2.10
CA SER A 35 -0.48 -16.95 -1.73
C SER A 35 -0.65 -17.08 -0.22
N ARG A 36 0.40 -16.81 0.56
CA ARG A 36 0.33 -16.84 2.03
C ARG A 36 -0.59 -15.75 2.59
N LEU A 37 -0.65 -14.57 1.99
CA LEU A 37 -1.59 -13.51 2.37
C LEU A 37 -3.05 -13.90 2.07
N GLU A 38 -3.35 -14.44 0.88
CA GLU A 38 -4.70 -14.86 0.50
C GLU A 38 -5.24 -16.05 1.31
N SER A 39 -4.34 -16.94 1.73
CA SER A 39 -4.65 -18.12 2.55
C SER A 39 -4.61 -17.85 4.06
N GLY A 40 -4.21 -16.64 4.48
CA GLY A 40 -4.04 -16.27 5.90
C GLY A 40 -2.83 -16.91 6.59
N LEU A 41 -1.97 -17.62 5.84
CA LEU A 41 -0.72 -18.21 6.33
C LEU A 41 0.40 -17.17 6.55
N ARG A 42 0.25 -15.97 5.99
CA ARG A 42 1.03 -14.78 6.34
C ARG A 42 0.04 -13.68 6.66
N LYS A 43 0.11 -13.16 7.88
CA LYS A 43 -0.70 -11.99 8.26
C LYS A 43 -0.04 -10.76 7.66
N PRO A 44 -0.80 -9.87 7.02
CA PRO A 44 -0.29 -8.53 6.76
C PRO A 44 0.08 -7.89 8.08
N THR A 45 1.14 -7.10 8.06
CA THR A 45 1.61 -6.44 9.28
C THR A 45 0.61 -5.36 9.72
N LEU A 46 -0.14 -4.76 8.78
CA LEU A 46 -1.19 -3.78 9.12
C LEU A 46 -2.25 -3.67 8.01
N GLU A 47 -3.52 -3.73 8.40
CA GLU A 47 -4.64 -3.24 7.58
C GLU A 47 -5.03 -1.88 8.14
N LEU A 48 -4.91 -0.84 7.31
CA LEU A 48 -5.09 0.54 7.74
C LEU A 48 -6.34 1.13 7.10
N LEU A 49 -7.24 1.64 7.94
CA LEU A 49 -8.27 2.57 7.53
C LEU A 49 -7.81 3.97 7.91
N LEU A 50 -7.38 4.76 6.92
CA LEU A 50 -6.82 6.08 7.20
C LEU A 50 -7.84 7.19 6.95
N PRO A 51 -7.91 8.18 7.86
CA PRO A 51 -8.69 9.38 7.64
C PRO A 51 -8.03 10.27 6.56
N PRO A 52 -8.72 11.34 6.13
CA PRO A 52 -8.13 12.32 5.22
C PRO A 52 -6.86 12.94 5.81
N LEU A 53 -5.84 13.13 4.96
CA LEU A 53 -4.66 13.92 5.34
C LEU A 53 -5.07 15.37 5.61
N PRO A 54 -4.59 15.99 6.70
CA PRO A 54 -4.80 17.42 6.93
C PRO A 54 -4.11 18.26 5.85
N ALA A 55 -4.48 19.53 5.74
CA ALA A 55 -3.89 20.45 4.76
C ALA A 55 -2.37 20.61 4.93
N THR A 56 -1.89 20.55 6.17
CA THR A 56 -0.47 20.63 6.55
C THR A 56 -0.11 19.44 7.43
N PRO A 57 0.19 18.27 6.83
CA PRO A 57 0.59 17.09 7.58
C PRO A 57 2.04 17.18 8.06
N GLU A 58 2.31 16.57 9.20
CA GLU A 58 3.66 16.36 9.71
C GLU A 58 4.30 15.20 8.94
N LEU A 59 5.43 15.45 8.28
CA LEU A 59 6.22 14.39 7.63
C LEU A 59 7.08 13.67 8.66
N ARG A 60 7.19 12.35 8.52
CA ARG A 60 7.98 11.51 9.41
C ARG A 60 8.98 10.70 8.62
N SER A 61 10.10 10.38 9.27
CA SER A 61 11.11 9.45 8.75
C SER A 61 11.38 8.40 9.82
N HIS A 62 11.62 7.17 9.39
CA HIS A 62 12.05 6.09 10.28
C HIS A 62 12.85 5.03 9.52
N GLU A 63 13.50 4.15 10.27
CA GLU A 63 14.26 3.03 9.68
C GLU A 63 13.31 2.04 9.00
N GLY A 64 13.72 1.56 7.81
CA GLY A 64 13.06 0.49 7.08
C GLY A 64 12.66 0.85 5.66
N TYR A 65 11.77 0.02 5.12
CA TYR A 65 11.11 0.21 3.84
C TYR A 65 9.64 -0.16 4.03
N GLU A 66 8.76 0.58 3.36
CA GLU A 66 7.33 0.33 3.39
C GLU A 66 6.83 0.00 2.00
N TRP A 67 6.03 -1.06 1.93
CA TRP A 67 5.20 -1.36 0.77
C TRP A 67 3.73 -1.22 1.14
N LEU A 68 2.98 -0.51 0.31
CA LEU A 68 1.56 -0.30 0.49
C LEU A 68 0.77 -0.57 -0.79
N TYR A 69 -0.48 -1.03 -0.62
CA TYR A 69 -1.42 -1.29 -1.70
C TYR A 69 -2.82 -0.85 -1.34
N VAL A 70 -3.46 -0.16 -2.26
CA VAL A 70 -4.80 0.40 -2.03
C VAL A 70 -5.86 -0.66 -2.34
N LEU A 71 -6.63 -1.01 -1.31
CA LEU A 71 -7.75 -1.95 -1.42
C LEU A 71 -9.03 -1.23 -1.85
N ASP A 72 -9.31 -0.08 -1.25
CA ASP A 72 -10.47 0.77 -1.56
C ASP A 72 -10.18 2.24 -1.22
N GLY A 73 -10.87 3.16 -1.89
CA GLY A 73 -10.67 4.61 -1.72
C GLY A 73 -9.46 5.15 -2.50
N ARG A 74 -8.94 6.30 -2.07
CA ARG A 74 -7.78 6.96 -2.69
C ARG A 74 -6.80 7.38 -1.61
N LEU A 75 -5.58 6.89 -1.71
CA LEU A 75 -4.45 7.28 -0.87
C LEU A 75 -3.81 8.54 -1.43
N ARG A 76 -3.48 9.49 -0.57
CA ARG A 76 -2.49 10.53 -0.83
C ARG A 76 -1.23 10.18 -0.04
N LEU A 77 -0.10 10.15 -0.72
CA LEU A 77 1.22 9.88 -0.17
C LEU A 77 2.11 11.08 -0.46
N LEU A 78 2.47 11.82 0.59
CA LEU A 78 3.54 12.80 0.53
C LEU A 78 4.85 12.07 0.79
N LEU A 79 5.82 12.21 -0.12
CA LEU A 79 7.11 11.54 -0.06
C LEU A 79 8.20 12.50 -0.52
N GLY A 80 8.93 13.08 0.44
CA GLY A 80 9.82 14.21 0.19
C GLY A 80 9.06 15.36 -0.45
N ASP A 81 9.48 15.77 -1.64
CA ASP A 81 8.84 16.84 -2.41
C ASP A 81 7.69 16.37 -3.32
N GLN A 82 7.41 15.06 -3.33
CA GLN A 82 6.38 14.44 -4.16
C GLN A 82 5.02 14.39 -3.43
N ASP A 83 3.95 14.63 -4.19
CA ASP A 83 2.57 14.49 -3.75
C ASP A 83 1.87 13.50 -4.70
N LEU A 84 1.81 12.24 -4.25
CA LEU A 84 1.32 11.12 -5.04
C LEU A 84 -0.12 10.78 -4.62
N GLU A 85 -0.96 10.44 -5.59
CA GLU A 85 -2.28 9.89 -5.32
C GLU A 85 -2.35 8.48 -5.90
N LEU A 86 -2.77 7.51 -5.09
CA LEU A 86 -2.92 6.12 -5.47
C LEU A 86 -4.39 5.69 -5.30
N GLY A 87 -4.97 5.10 -6.33
CA GLY A 87 -6.29 4.50 -6.35
C GLY A 87 -6.27 2.98 -6.16
N PRO A 88 -7.44 2.33 -6.09
CA PRO A 88 -7.53 0.90 -5.83
C PRO A 88 -6.78 0.07 -6.88
N GLY A 89 -5.99 -0.88 -6.41
CA GLY A 89 -5.14 -1.71 -7.28
C GLY A 89 -3.73 -1.17 -7.50
N GLU A 90 -3.45 0.08 -7.10
CA GLU A 90 -2.13 0.70 -7.19
C GLU A 90 -1.32 0.46 -5.90
N ALA A 91 0.00 0.45 -6.04
CA ALA A 91 0.94 0.19 -4.96
C ALA A 91 2.06 1.23 -4.95
N ALA A 92 2.65 1.45 -3.76
CA ALA A 92 3.90 2.17 -3.60
C ALA A 92 4.86 1.36 -2.74
N GLU A 93 6.14 1.45 -3.08
CA GLU A 93 7.26 1.05 -2.25
C GLU A 93 8.15 2.27 -2.08
N PHE A 94 8.59 2.54 -0.86
CA PHE A 94 9.52 3.63 -0.61
C PHE A 94 10.41 3.39 0.61
N ASP A 95 11.57 4.04 0.55
CA ASP A 95 12.49 4.15 1.67
C ASP A 95 11.89 5.06 2.75
N THR A 96 11.68 4.53 3.95
CA THR A 96 11.01 5.27 5.02
C THR A 96 11.92 6.33 5.66
N HIS A 97 13.20 6.41 5.26
CA HIS A 97 14.07 7.53 5.60
C HIS A 97 13.69 8.81 4.85
N VAL A 98 13.07 8.68 3.67
CA VAL A 98 12.50 9.83 2.97
C VAL A 98 11.32 10.35 3.80
N PRO A 99 11.30 11.64 4.19
CA PRO A 99 10.20 12.20 4.97
C PRO A 99 8.86 11.99 4.28
N HIS A 100 7.90 11.36 4.96
CA HIS A 100 6.63 11.00 4.34
C HIS A 100 5.42 11.17 5.27
N ALA A 101 4.23 11.30 4.67
CA ALA A 101 2.95 11.24 5.34
C ALA A 101 1.90 10.63 4.42
N LEU A 102 0.97 9.87 4.98
CA LEU A 102 -0.02 9.11 4.23
C LEU A 102 -1.42 9.20 4.87
N GLY A 103 -2.45 9.16 4.02
CA GLY A 103 -3.85 9.20 4.43
C GLY A 103 -4.78 9.42 3.24
N ALA A 104 -6.08 9.53 3.47
CA ALA A 104 -7.01 9.58 2.36
C ALA A 104 -6.90 10.91 1.57
N ALA A 105 -6.96 10.82 0.24
CA ALA A 105 -6.99 11.96 -0.68
C ALA A 105 -8.37 12.65 -0.72
N SER A 106 -9.40 11.99 -0.20
CA SER A 106 -10.80 12.45 -0.21
C SER A 106 -11.36 12.53 1.20
N ARG A 107 -12.61 12.99 1.35
CA ARG A 107 -13.34 12.95 2.64
C ARG A 107 -13.69 11.53 3.10
N ARG A 108 -13.62 10.54 2.21
CA ARG A 108 -13.80 9.13 2.57
C ARG A 108 -12.45 8.54 2.98
N SER A 109 -12.45 7.66 3.96
CA SER A 109 -11.28 6.91 4.36
C SER A 109 -10.73 6.06 3.21
N VAL A 110 -9.44 5.73 3.29
CA VAL A 110 -8.78 4.79 2.37
C VAL A 110 -8.45 3.50 3.12
N GLU A 111 -8.68 2.35 2.48
CA GLU A 111 -8.31 1.03 2.99
C GLU A 111 -7.02 0.55 2.31
N LEU A 112 -6.03 0.19 3.11
CA LEU A 112 -4.69 -0.17 2.65
C LEU A 112 -4.22 -1.48 3.23
N LEU A 113 -3.44 -2.21 2.43
CA LEU A 113 -2.56 -3.27 2.91
C LEU A 113 -1.14 -2.70 3.07
N GLY A 114 -0.59 -2.74 4.28
CA GLY A 114 0.80 -2.32 4.57
C GLY A 114 1.69 -3.52 4.91
N LEU A 115 2.89 -3.55 4.33
CA LEU A 115 3.97 -4.46 4.68
C LEU A 115 5.22 -3.66 5.05
N PHE A 116 5.67 -3.82 6.29
CA PHE A 116 6.88 -3.21 6.83
C PHE A 116 8.00 -4.23 6.87
N GLY A 117 9.19 -3.85 6.40
CA GLY A 117 10.36 -4.71 6.45
C GLY A 117 11.65 -3.93 6.72
N PRO A 118 12.60 -4.49 7.49
CA PRO A 118 13.90 -3.87 7.71
C PRO A 118 14.80 -3.89 6.46
N GLN A 119 14.42 -4.65 5.42
CA GLN A 119 15.27 -4.93 4.26
C GLN A 119 14.68 -4.53 2.89
N GLY A 120 13.50 -3.90 2.84
CA GLY A 120 12.88 -3.46 1.58
C GLY A 120 12.95 -4.50 0.46
N GLU A 121 12.06 -5.50 0.50
CA GLU A 121 11.98 -6.47 -0.58
C GLU A 121 11.48 -5.74 -1.84
N ARG A 122 12.43 -5.23 -2.64
CA ARG A 122 12.27 -4.42 -3.86
C ARG A 122 11.07 -4.85 -4.71
N MET A 123 10.20 -3.89 -4.96
CA MET A 123 8.84 -4.02 -5.43
C MET A 123 8.53 -2.84 -6.36
N HIS A 124 8.69 -3.04 -7.68
CA HIS A 124 8.62 -1.95 -8.65
C HIS A 124 7.30 -1.17 -8.60
N VAL A 125 7.41 0.14 -8.38
CA VAL A 125 6.29 1.09 -8.39
C VAL A 125 5.97 1.52 -9.81
N THR A 126 4.71 1.36 -10.23
CA THR A 126 4.13 2.05 -11.39
C THR A 126 3.14 3.10 -10.88
N ALA A 127 3.65 4.29 -10.55
CA ALA A 127 2.83 5.46 -10.25
C ALA A 127 3.30 6.61 -11.15
N ALA A 128 2.36 7.28 -11.83
CA ALA A 128 2.68 8.44 -12.66
C ALA A 128 2.92 9.66 -11.75
N PRO A 129 4.12 10.26 -11.74
CA PRO A 129 4.39 11.43 -10.91
C PRO A 129 3.61 12.66 -11.41
N ARG A 130 3.00 13.42 -10.49
CA ARG A 130 2.51 14.77 -10.76
C ARG A 130 3.48 15.79 -10.12
N SER A 131 4.10 16.63 -10.94
CA SER A 131 4.98 17.70 -10.47
C SER A 131 4.18 18.79 -9.75
N ARG A 132 4.64 19.23 -8.57
CA ARG A 132 4.19 20.50 -7.98
C ARG A 132 4.60 21.66 -8.92
N ARG A 133 3.62 22.47 -9.31
CA ARG A 133 3.86 23.85 -9.75
C ARG A 133 3.87 24.78 -8.55
#